data_AF-A0A8H7VD84-F1
#
_entry.id   AF-A0A8H7VD84-F1
#
_cell.length_a   1.000
_cell.length_b   1.000
_cell.length_c   1.000
_cell.angle_alpha   90.00
_cell.angle_beta   90.00
_cell.angle_gamma   90.00
#
_symmetry.space_group_name_H-M   'P 1'
#
loop_
_entity.id
_entity.type
_entity.pdbx_description
1 polymer ?
#
loop_
_entity_poly.entity_id
_entity_poly.type
_entity_poly.pdbx_seq_one_letter_code
_entity_poly.pdbx_strand_id
1 'polypeptide(L)'
;MSPTPPKHRAPKGTKICPCSNCRHLKGLAAFQKMRTVQNHMKEERKRLLGSRRETTEQEMPPSPSTLVDTVEIEFNDEDDVISVANMLPAFEVEFENDHADLLDENHGISNMEVDEEPVAAPSIEQPFLFMAVFLILFRVYFHMTDKATSILIRFFNMVLIAFDRIYRFPTTPDTIKNHLNFDSLTNNLTYYAVYPKCHALFNHESPIPSYCTTEQFPYHPLQSKRACCNTDFTVSIPREFVYNSLKASLERIVKRPGYMDLAESWRNRDVPSDMLFDIYDGNVWNEFTKLDTFSPNEHLVLFTLNIDWFEPFHNANYSCGAIYLTINNLPRSERFK
;
A
#
# COMPACT_ATOMS: atom_id res chain seq x y z
N MET A 1 -36.43 39.97 42.60
CA MET A 1 -35.07 39.37 42.53
C MET A 1 -35.17 37.95 43.05
N SER A 2 -35.17 36.97 42.14
CA SER A 2 -35.18 35.54 42.51
C SER A 2 -33.74 35.04 42.51
N PRO A 3 -33.25 34.31 43.54
CA PRO A 3 -31.87 33.87 43.59
C PRO A 3 -31.63 32.77 42.54
N THR A 4 -30.56 32.93 41.77
CA THR A 4 -30.05 31.93 40.82
C THR A 4 -29.58 30.68 41.58
N PRO A 5 -29.85 29.46 41.10
CA PRO A 5 -29.41 28.24 41.76
C PRO A 5 -27.90 28.06 41.64
N PRO A 6 -27.23 27.40 42.60
CA PRO A 6 -25.78 27.25 42.60
C PRO A 6 -25.35 26.34 41.44
N LYS A 7 -24.43 26.84 40.59
CA LYS A 7 -23.74 26.03 39.59
C LYS A 7 -22.80 25.07 40.32
N HIS A 8 -23.21 23.81 40.51
CA HIS A 8 -22.33 22.76 41.01
C HIS A 8 -21.15 22.56 40.03
N ARG A 9 -19.95 22.95 40.46
CA ARG A 9 -18.72 22.77 39.69
C ARG A 9 -18.34 21.29 39.67
N ALA A 10 -18.00 20.75 38.50
CA ALA A 10 -17.56 19.36 38.35
C ALA A 10 -16.33 19.08 39.25
N PRO A 11 -16.31 17.94 39.99
CA PRO A 11 -15.13 17.53 40.75
C PRO A 11 -13.90 17.35 39.84
N LYS A 12 -12.69 17.69 40.30
CA LYS A 12 -11.45 17.49 39.51
C LYS A 12 -11.24 16.00 39.22
N GLY A 13 -10.94 15.67 37.96
CA GLY A 13 -10.64 14.29 37.54
C GLY A 13 -11.85 13.38 37.33
N THR A 14 -13.06 13.94 37.25
CA THR A 14 -14.29 13.19 36.97
C THR A 14 -14.95 13.62 35.66
N LYS A 15 -15.67 12.69 35.02
CA LYS A 15 -16.48 12.92 33.81
C LYS A 15 -17.82 12.19 33.94
N ILE A 16 -18.80 12.63 33.16
CA ILE A 16 -20.09 11.94 33.07
C ILE A 16 -19.90 10.65 32.26
N CYS A 17 -20.34 9.53 32.83
CA CYS A 17 -20.25 8.22 32.18
C CYS A 17 -21.47 8.03 31.24
N PRO A 18 -21.27 7.83 29.93
CA PRO A 18 -22.39 7.71 28.98
C PRO A 18 -23.02 6.31 28.96
N CYS A 19 -22.50 5.35 29.75
CA CYS A 19 -22.98 3.98 29.72
C CYS A 19 -24.43 3.83 30.17
N SER A 20 -25.12 2.84 29.62
CA SER A 20 -26.51 2.47 29.93
C SER A 20 -26.79 2.39 31.43
N ASN A 21 -25.88 1.81 32.21
CA ASN A 21 -26.00 1.69 33.67
C ASN A 21 -25.85 3.02 34.45
N CYS A 22 -25.15 4.02 33.90
CA CYS A 22 -24.88 5.29 34.61
C CYS A 22 -25.68 6.47 34.08
N ARG A 23 -26.32 6.34 32.91
CA ARG A 23 -27.07 7.41 32.24
C ARG A 23 -28.25 7.95 33.05
N HIS A 24 -28.75 7.18 34.02
CA HIS A 24 -29.83 7.58 34.92
C HIS A 24 -29.37 8.45 36.11
N LEU A 25 -28.06 8.53 36.39
CA LEU A 25 -27.51 9.30 37.50
C LEU A 25 -27.57 10.80 37.21
N LYS A 26 -27.94 11.60 38.22
CA LYS A 26 -28.07 13.06 38.13
C LYS A 26 -27.26 13.77 39.21
N GLY A 27 -26.95 15.04 39.00
CA GLY A 27 -26.19 15.86 39.96
C GLY A 27 -24.75 15.35 40.14
N LEU A 28 -24.22 15.45 41.36
CA LEU A 28 -22.84 15.00 41.65
C LEU A 28 -22.65 13.48 41.45
N ALA A 29 -23.71 12.68 41.56
CA ALA A 29 -23.65 11.23 41.30
C ALA A 29 -23.42 10.88 39.83
N ALA A 30 -23.67 11.81 38.90
CA ALA A 30 -23.38 11.63 37.47
C ALA A 30 -21.87 11.66 37.16
N PHE A 31 -21.06 12.22 38.06
CA PHE A 31 -19.61 12.39 37.87
C PHE A 31 -18.86 11.18 38.40
N GLN A 32 -18.23 10.45 37.48
CA GLN A 32 -17.43 9.26 37.78
C GLN A 32 -15.95 9.53 37.56
N LYS A 33 -15.07 8.87 38.31
CA LYS A 33 -13.62 8.95 38.08
C LYS A 33 -13.29 8.44 36.67
N MET A 34 -12.31 9.07 36.02
CA MET A 34 -11.97 8.76 34.61
C MET A 34 -11.63 7.27 34.38
N ARG A 35 -10.92 6.64 35.32
CA ARG A 35 -10.63 5.19 35.28
C ARG A 35 -11.89 4.31 35.36
N THR A 36 -12.88 4.72 36.14
CA THR A 36 -14.17 4.03 36.26
C THR A 36 -14.97 4.12 34.95
N VAL A 37 -14.96 5.30 34.30
CA VAL A 37 -15.60 5.51 33.00
C VAL A 37 -14.99 4.60 31.94
N GLN A 38 -13.65 4.50 31.88
CA GLN A 38 -12.96 3.62 30.94
C GLN A 38 -13.33 2.15 31.12
N ASN A 39 -13.41 1.67 32.37
CA ASN A 39 -13.81 0.30 32.68
C ASN A 39 -15.26 0.03 32.25
N HIS A 40 -16.19 0.93 32.55
CA HIS A 40 -17.59 0.78 32.17
C HIS A 40 -17.78 0.74 30.65
N MET A 41 -17.06 1.58 29.89
CA MET A 41 -17.11 1.58 28.43
C MET A 41 -16.53 0.29 27.83
N LYS A 42 -15.50 -0.28 28.46
CA LYS A 42 -14.92 -1.57 28.04
C LYS A 42 -15.91 -2.72 28.27
N GLU A 43 -16.61 -2.74 29.40
CA GLU A 43 -17.65 -3.73 29.69
C GLU A 43 -18.88 -3.59 28.79
N GLU A 44 -19.31 -2.36 28.50
CA GLU A 44 -20.45 -2.12 27.62
C GLU A 44 -20.15 -2.52 26.17
N ARG A 45 -18.93 -2.27 25.69
CA ARG A 45 -18.47 -2.76 24.38
C ARG A 45 -18.48 -4.30 24.32
N LYS A 46 -18.06 -4.99 25.39
CA LYS A 46 -18.15 -6.45 25.48
C LYS A 46 -19.60 -6.95 25.44
N ARG A 47 -20.54 -6.27 26.11
CA ARG A 47 -21.96 -6.64 26.08
C ARG A 47 -22.59 -6.45 24.71
N LEU A 48 -22.28 -5.36 24.02
CA LEU A 48 -22.79 -5.09 22.67
C LEU A 48 -22.24 -6.10 21.65
N LEU A 49 -20.98 -6.51 21.80
CA LEU A 49 -20.38 -7.56 20.96
C LEU A 49 -20.98 -8.94 21.24
N GLY A 50 -21.27 -9.27 22.51
CA GLY A 50 -21.94 -10.53 22.89
C GLY A 50 -23.37 -10.61 22.36
N SER A 51 -24.14 -9.53 22.46
CA SER A 51 -25.53 -9.48 21.96
C SER A 51 -25.62 -9.59 20.42
N ARG A 52 -24.59 -9.15 19.69
CA ARG A 52 -24.54 -9.29 18.22
C ARG A 52 -24.33 -10.73 17.76
N ARG A 53 -23.66 -11.56 18.56
CA ARG A 53 -23.50 -13.01 18.28
C ARG A 53 -24.83 -13.74 18.42
N GLU A 54 -25.61 -13.46 19.47
CA GLU A 54 -26.92 -14.09 19.69
C GLU A 54 -27.95 -13.74 18.59
N THR A 55 -27.92 -12.51 18.05
CA THR A 55 -28.84 -12.11 16.97
C THR A 55 -28.51 -12.71 15.59
N THR A 56 -27.33 -13.31 15.41
CA THR A 56 -26.92 -13.89 14.12
C THR A 56 -27.25 -15.39 14.01
N GLU A 57 -27.62 -16.04 15.11
CA GLU A 57 -27.91 -17.49 15.16
C GLU A 57 -29.39 -17.86 15.02
N GLN A 58 -30.31 -16.88 14.92
CA GLN A 58 -31.73 -17.14 14.65
C GLN A 58 -32.15 -16.56 13.28
N GLU A 59 -32.51 -17.48 12.38
CA GLU A 59 -33.14 -17.32 11.05
C GLU A 59 -32.26 -17.17 9.79
N MET A 60 -31.80 -18.31 9.24
CA MET A 60 -31.84 -18.60 7.79
C MET A 60 -31.69 -20.12 7.52
N PRO A 61 -32.41 -20.73 6.56
CA PRO A 61 -32.41 -22.18 6.32
C PRO A 61 -31.14 -22.63 5.56
N PRO A 62 -30.78 -23.93 5.61
CA PRO A 62 -29.48 -24.39 5.14
C PRO A 62 -29.44 -24.59 3.62
N SER A 63 -28.35 -24.15 2.99
CA SER A 63 -27.87 -24.64 1.69
C SER A 63 -26.35 -24.86 1.77
N PRO A 64 -25.78 -25.74 0.92
CA PRO A 64 -24.85 -26.75 1.39
C PRO A 64 -23.40 -26.27 1.52
N SER A 65 -22.79 -26.81 2.58
CA SER A 65 -21.38 -26.87 2.96
C SER A 65 -20.34 -26.66 1.85
N THR A 66 -19.51 -25.63 2.04
CA THR A 66 -18.10 -25.69 1.66
C THR A 66 -17.29 -25.38 2.92
N LEU A 67 -16.53 -26.36 3.38
CA LEU A 67 -15.57 -26.21 4.48
C LEU A 67 -14.55 -25.14 4.08
N VAL A 68 -14.59 -24.00 4.74
CA VAL A 68 -13.49 -23.04 4.77
C VAL A 68 -13.03 -23.01 6.22
N ASP A 69 -11.87 -23.61 6.46
CA ASP A 69 -11.16 -23.46 7.73
C ASP A 69 -10.89 -21.97 7.94
N THR A 70 -11.58 -21.38 8.92
CA THR A 70 -11.32 -20.03 9.38
C THR A 70 -10.08 -20.07 10.25
N VAL A 71 -8.93 -19.67 9.70
CA VAL A 71 -7.76 -19.29 10.49
C VAL A 71 -8.03 -17.92 11.10
N GLU A 72 -8.18 -17.85 12.41
CA GLU A 72 -8.23 -16.59 13.16
C GLU A 72 -6.85 -15.92 13.07
N ILE A 73 -6.74 -14.85 12.28
CA ILE A 73 -5.56 -13.98 12.27
C ILE A 73 -5.78 -12.90 13.33
N GLU A 74 -5.07 -13.02 14.45
CA GLU A 74 -4.94 -11.96 15.45
C GLU A 74 -4.15 -10.79 14.84
N PHE A 75 -4.82 -9.67 14.58
CA PHE A 75 -4.16 -8.42 14.22
C PHE A 75 -3.56 -7.80 15.47
N ASN A 76 -2.24 -7.72 15.51
CA ASN A 76 -1.50 -7.05 16.58
C ASN A 76 -1.47 -5.54 16.28
N ASP A 77 -2.03 -4.75 17.20
CA ASP A 77 -2.15 -3.30 17.14
C ASP A 77 -0.79 -2.58 17.30
N GLU A 78 0.04 -2.42 16.26
CA GLU A 78 1.04 -1.31 16.18
C GLU A 78 1.31 -0.89 14.72
N ASP A 79 0.92 0.35 14.39
CA ASP A 79 1.35 1.19 13.25
C ASP A 79 1.24 0.64 11.80
N ASP A 80 0.00 0.47 11.32
CA ASP A 80 -0.27 0.29 9.88
C ASP A 80 -0.42 1.63 9.14
N VAL A 81 0.72 2.17 8.71
CA VAL A 81 0.78 3.00 7.50
C VAL A 81 1.06 2.03 6.36
N ILE A 82 0.12 1.91 5.41
CA ILE A 82 0.32 1.15 4.17
C ILE A 82 1.58 1.71 3.51
N SER A 83 2.67 0.96 3.63
CA SER A 83 3.99 1.36 3.17
C SER A 83 3.97 1.52 1.66
N VAL A 84 4.53 2.63 1.17
CA VAL A 84 4.84 2.83 -0.27
C VAL A 84 5.70 1.66 -0.80
N ALA A 85 6.44 0.96 0.07
CA ALA A 85 7.20 -0.23 -0.27
C ALA A 85 6.32 -1.43 -0.69
N ASN A 86 5.07 -1.52 -0.23
CA ASN A 86 4.13 -2.59 -0.64
C ASN A 86 3.47 -2.32 -2.00
N MET A 87 3.64 -1.11 -2.56
CA MET A 87 3.06 -0.69 -3.84
C MET A 87 4.11 -0.44 -4.94
N LEU A 88 5.40 -0.54 -4.61
CA LEU A 88 6.45 -0.57 -5.63
C LEU A 88 6.47 -1.98 -6.25
N PRO A 89 6.54 -2.11 -7.58
CA PRO A 89 6.75 -3.41 -8.22
C PRO A 89 7.97 -4.07 -7.58
N ALA A 90 7.88 -5.38 -7.37
CA ALA A 90 8.95 -6.15 -6.77
C ALA A 90 10.22 -5.90 -7.58
N PHE A 91 11.19 -5.26 -6.94
CA PHE A 91 12.48 -4.99 -7.54
C PHE A 91 13.25 -6.31 -7.64
N GLU A 92 13.03 -7.06 -8.72
CA GLU A 92 13.95 -8.10 -9.15
C GLU A 92 14.79 -7.55 -10.31
N VAL A 93 16.07 -7.33 -10.02
CA VAL A 93 17.11 -7.28 -11.05
C VAL A 93 17.16 -8.69 -11.63
N GLU A 94 16.95 -8.86 -12.93
CA GLU A 94 17.12 -10.16 -13.59
C GLU A 94 18.59 -10.60 -13.44
N PHE A 95 18.81 -11.79 -12.90
CA PHE A 95 20.12 -12.44 -12.80
C PHE A 95 20.16 -13.56 -13.86
N GLU A 96 20.79 -13.32 -15.00
CA GLU A 96 21.31 -14.40 -15.81
C GLU A 96 22.55 -14.95 -15.10
N ASN A 97 22.43 -16.16 -14.57
CA ASN A 97 23.51 -16.86 -13.86
C ASN A 97 24.04 -17.98 -14.77
N ASP A 98 24.72 -17.60 -15.85
CA ASP A 98 25.39 -18.54 -16.75
C ASP A 98 26.79 -18.86 -16.24
N HIS A 99 26.84 -19.75 -15.25
CA HIS A 99 28.04 -20.56 -15.00
C HIS A 99 27.66 -22.03 -15.00
N ALA A 100 27.50 -22.57 -16.21
CA ALA A 100 27.68 -23.99 -16.47
C ALA A 100 29.14 -24.23 -16.90
N ASP A 101 29.77 -25.18 -16.23
CA ASP A 101 31.11 -25.72 -16.46
C ASP A 101 31.41 -26.02 -17.94
N LEU A 102 32.59 -25.60 -18.44
CA LEU A 102 33.42 -26.43 -19.33
C LEU A 102 34.91 -26.03 -19.22
N LEU A 103 35.73 -26.97 -18.78
CA LEU A 103 37.17 -27.02 -18.97
C LEU A 103 37.47 -27.40 -20.43
N ASP A 104 38.47 -26.77 -21.07
CA ASP A 104 39.73 -27.42 -21.52
C ASP A 104 40.44 -26.71 -22.71
N GLU A 105 41.75 -26.60 -22.54
CA GLU A 105 42.92 -26.39 -23.42
C GLU A 105 42.90 -25.68 -24.81
N ASN A 106 43.65 -24.55 -24.85
CA ASN A 106 44.81 -24.23 -25.72
C ASN A 106 44.66 -24.19 -27.27
N HIS A 107 44.81 -22.99 -27.88
CA HIS A 107 45.86 -22.68 -28.88
C HIS A 107 45.73 -21.27 -29.52
N GLY A 108 46.87 -20.59 -29.70
CA GLY A 108 47.14 -19.74 -30.87
C GLY A 108 47.02 -18.23 -30.72
N ILE A 109 48.16 -17.54 -30.62
CA ILE A 109 48.31 -16.08 -30.70
C ILE A 109 48.00 -15.59 -32.13
N SER A 110 47.16 -14.54 -32.26
CA SER A 110 47.34 -13.50 -33.28
C SER A 110 46.74 -12.17 -32.83
N ASN A 111 47.55 -11.13 -32.88
CA ASN A 111 47.20 -9.73 -32.61
C ASN A 111 46.04 -9.26 -33.52
N MET A 112 45.02 -8.64 -32.92
CA MET A 112 44.06 -7.81 -33.65
C MET A 112 43.61 -6.65 -32.75
N GLU A 113 43.32 -5.53 -33.40
CA GLU A 113 43.30 -4.16 -32.87
C GLU A 113 42.48 -3.95 -31.60
N VAL A 114 43.04 -3.13 -30.68
CA VAL A 114 42.33 -2.62 -29.51
C VAL A 114 41.38 -1.54 -30.00
N ASP A 115 40.17 -1.94 -30.39
CA ASP A 115 39.02 -1.04 -30.38
C ASP A 115 38.65 -0.81 -28.91
N GLU A 116 38.90 0.40 -28.42
CA GLU A 116 38.41 0.85 -27.11
C GLU A 116 36.87 0.82 -27.15
N GLU A 117 36.28 -0.26 -26.65
CA GLU A 117 34.86 -0.27 -26.29
C GLU A 117 34.58 0.88 -25.32
N PRO A 118 33.44 1.57 -25.45
CA PRO A 118 33.08 2.64 -24.54
C PRO A 118 32.97 2.04 -23.14
N VAL A 119 33.82 2.52 -22.23
CA VAL A 119 33.83 2.14 -20.81
C VAL A 119 32.40 2.18 -20.29
N ALA A 120 31.81 1.00 -20.12
CA ALA A 120 30.51 0.85 -19.49
C ALA A 120 30.60 1.51 -18.12
N ALA A 121 29.66 2.41 -17.83
CA ALA A 121 29.53 2.99 -16.49
C ALA A 121 29.54 1.83 -15.48
N PRO A 122 30.32 1.91 -14.38
CA PRO A 122 30.43 0.81 -13.45
C PRO A 122 29.03 0.45 -12.96
N SER A 123 28.55 -0.73 -13.34
CA SER A 123 27.32 -1.27 -12.81
C SER A 123 27.47 -1.30 -11.29
N ILE A 124 26.56 -0.64 -10.59
CA ILE A 124 26.54 -0.68 -9.13
C ILE A 124 26.41 -2.16 -8.77
N GLU A 125 27.42 -2.74 -8.12
CA GLU A 125 27.33 -4.14 -7.68
C GLU A 125 26.01 -4.31 -6.92
N GLN A 126 25.30 -5.40 -7.20
CA GLN A 126 23.97 -5.68 -6.66
C GLN A 126 23.79 -5.42 -5.15
N PRO A 127 24.76 -5.74 -4.25
CA PRO A 127 24.65 -5.37 -2.84
C PRO A 127 24.57 -3.85 -2.61
N PHE A 128 25.31 -3.04 -3.35
CA PHE A 128 25.26 -1.58 -3.23
C PHE A 128 23.96 -1.01 -3.79
N LEU A 129 23.43 -1.61 -4.86
CA LEU A 129 22.13 -1.24 -5.41
C LEU A 129 21.00 -1.53 -4.42
N PHE A 130 21.01 -2.72 -3.82
CA PHE A 130 20.10 -3.09 -2.74
C PHE A 130 20.19 -2.11 -1.57
N MET A 131 21.40 -1.76 -1.12
CA MET A 131 21.61 -0.81 -0.03
C MET A 131 21.12 0.61 -0.39
N ALA A 132 21.30 1.06 -1.63
CA ALA A 132 20.77 2.34 -2.11
C ALA A 132 19.24 2.35 -2.11
N VAL A 133 18.61 1.29 -2.62
CA VAL A 133 17.14 1.12 -2.58
C VAL A 133 16.66 1.10 -1.14
N PHE A 134 17.29 0.33 -0.27
CA PHE A 134 16.99 0.30 1.16
C PHE A 134 17.04 1.69 1.78
N LEU A 135 18.09 2.49 1.52
CA LEU A 135 18.20 3.85 2.06
C LEU A 135 17.03 4.75 1.65
N ILE A 136 16.57 4.63 0.40
CA ILE A 136 15.41 5.40 -0.10
C ILE A 136 14.10 4.89 0.52
N LEU A 137 13.87 3.58 0.54
CA LEU A 137 12.65 3.00 1.12
C LEU A 137 12.56 3.26 2.62
N PHE A 138 13.67 3.12 3.35
CA PHE A 138 13.77 3.39 4.77
C PHE A 138 13.47 4.87 5.07
N ARG A 139 13.99 5.80 4.27
CA ARG A 139 13.64 7.23 4.36
C ARG A 139 12.13 7.44 4.21
N VAL A 140 11.53 6.83 3.18
CA VAL A 140 10.09 7.00 2.88
C VAL A 140 9.24 6.41 3.99
N TYR A 141 9.53 5.19 4.43
CA TYR A 141 8.77 4.48 5.46
C TYR A 141 8.81 5.19 6.82
N PHE A 142 9.98 5.66 7.25
CA PHE A 142 10.14 6.36 8.53
C PHE A 142 9.96 7.88 8.43
N HIS A 143 9.52 8.41 7.28
CA HIS A 143 9.38 9.84 7.02
C HIS A 143 10.62 10.66 7.46
N MET A 144 11.81 10.15 7.18
CA MET A 144 13.05 10.76 7.67
C MET A 144 13.32 12.10 6.99
N THR A 145 13.69 13.09 7.79
CA THR A 145 14.20 14.38 7.27
C THR A 145 15.47 14.17 6.44
N ASP A 146 15.76 15.09 5.53
CA ASP A 146 16.96 15.04 4.69
C ASP A 146 18.25 15.01 5.52
N LYS A 147 18.25 15.74 6.64
CA LYS A 147 19.36 15.75 7.59
C LYS A 147 19.57 14.39 8.25
N ALA A 148 18.50 13.76 8.73
CA ALA A 148 18.56 12.43 9.32
C ALA A 148 19.01 11.38 8.29
N THR A 149 18.47 11.45 7.07
CA THR A 149 18.85 10.55 5.97
C THR A 149 20.32 10.72 5.60
N SER A 150 20.82 11.96 5.53
CA SER A 150 22.24 12.24 5.26
C SER A 150 23.17 11.65 6.32
N ILE A 151 22.75 11.63 7.58
CA ILE A 151 23.51 10.98 8.68
C ILE A 151 23.53 9.46 8.48
N LEU A 152 22.39 8.86 8.13
CA LEU A 152 22.30 7.42 7.85
C LEU A 152 23.21 7.02 6.68
N ILE A 153 23.19 7.77 5.58
CA ILE A 153 24.07 7.52 4.43
C ILE A 153 25.55 7.59 4.84
N ARG A 154 25.93 8.58 5.65
CA ARG A 154 27.30 8.69 6.17
C ARG A 154 27.68 7.49 7.02
N PHE A 155 26.78 6.99 7.87
CA PHE A 155 27.01 5.78 8.64
C PHE A 155 27.27 4.58 7.71
N PHE A 156 26.45 4.39 6.67
CA PHE A 156 26.68 3.35 5.66
C PHE A 156 28.04 3.48 4.96
N ASN A 157 28.46 4.70 4.60
CA ASN A 157 29.79 4.93 4.06
C ASN A 157 30.92 4.60 5.05
N MET A 158 30.74 4.87 6.35
CA MET A 158 31.70 4.47 7.39
C MET A 158 31.80 2.95 7.51
N VAL A 159 30.68 2.24 7.42
CA VAL A 159 30.66 0.77 7.39
C VAL A 159 31.41 0.25 6.15
N LEU A 160 31.17 0.82 4.97
CA LEU A 160 31.89 0.45 3.75
C LEU A 160 33.40 0.68 3.84
N ILE A 161 33.84 1.76 4.50
CA ILE A 161 35.26 1.99 4.81
C ILE A 161 35.81 0.88 5.73
N ALA A 162 35.07 0.53 6.79
CA ALA A 162 35.51 -0.49 7.75
C ALA A 162 35.67 -1.89 7.14
N PHE A 163 34.98 -2.16 6.03
CA PHE A 163 35.09 -3.42 5.26
C PHE A 163 35.97 -3.29 4.00
N ASP A 164 36.84 -2.27 3.94
CA ASP A 164 37.77 -2.02 2.84
C ASP A 164 37.12 -1.99 1.44
N ARG A 165 35.84 -1.59 1.37
CA ARG A 165 35.15 -1.40 0.09
C ARG A 165 35.59 -0.08 -0.53
N ILE A 166 35.65 0.00 -1.86
CA ILE A 166 36.01 1.24 -2.59
C ILE A 166 34.77 2.11 -2.82
N TYR A 167 33.63 1.48 -3.10
CA TYR A 167 32.37 2.16 -3.41
C TYR A 167 31.86 3.05 -2.26
N ARG A 168 31.36 4.25 -2.54
CA ARG A 168 30.73 5.15 -1.55
C ARG A 168 29.42 5.70 -2.10
N PHE A 169 28.39 5.74 -1.27
CA PHE A 169 27.14 6.41 -1.60
C PHE A 169 27.32 7.93 -1.61
N PRO A 170 26.64 8.63 -2.53
CA PRO A 170 26.47 10.09 -2.47
C PRO A 170 25.88 10.51 -1.12
N THR A 171 26.37 11.60 -0.50
CA THR A 171 25.94 11.99 0.85
C THR A 171 24.55 12.62 0.94
N THR A 172 23.93 12.90 -0.20
CA THR A 172 22.63 13.57 -0.33
C THR A 172 21.58 12.58 -0.81
N PRO A 173 20.40 12.51 -0.15
CA PRO A 173 19.33 11.59 -0.52
C PRO A 173 18.87 11.74 -1.98
N ASP A 174 18.82 12.97 -2.48
CA ASP A 174 18.34 13.24 -3.84
C ASP A 174 19.30 12.74 -4.91
N THR A 175 20.61 12.74 -4.63
CA THR A 175 21.59 12.18 -5.56
C THR A 175 21.47 10.66 -5.63
N ILE A 176 21.18 9.99 -4.51
CA ILE A 176 20.87 8.55 -4.52
C ILE A 176 19.59 8.28 -5.32
N LYS A 177 18.52 9.07 -5.12
CA LYS A 177 17.28 8.96 -5.89
C LYS A 177 17.53 9.10 -7.39
N ASN A 178 18.32 10.09 -7.78
CA ASN A 178 18.66 10.32 -9.19
C ASN A 178 19.46 9.16 -9.79
N HIS A 179 20.42 8.61 -9.05
CA HIS A 179 21.20 7.45 -9.49
C HIS A 179 20.34 6.19 -9.67
N LEU A 180 19.31 6.03 -8.84
CA LEU A 180 18.34 4.94 -8.96
C LEU A 180 17.26 5.21 -10.01
N ASN A 181 17.26 6.38 -10.64
CA ASN A 181 16.18 6.87 -11.48
C ASN A 181 14.81 6.75 -10.79
N PHE A 182 14.78 6.98 -9.47
CA PHE A 182 13.60 6.76 -8.63
C PHE A 182 12.42 7.62 -9.10
N ASP A 183 12.70 8.85 -9.54
CA ASP A 183 11.67 9.75 -10.06
C ASP A 183 10.98 9.18 -11.31
N SER A 184 11.68 8.44 -12.16
CA SER A 184 11.06 7.75 -13.29
C SER A 184 10.12 6.61 -12.87
N LEU A 185 10.28 6.05 -11.67
CA LEU A 185 9.38 5.03 -11.13
C LEU A 185 8.11 5.68 -10.55
N THR A 186 8.22 6.91 -10.06
CA THR A 186 7.12 7.60 -9.37
C THR A 186 6.48 8.73 -10.18
N ASN A 187 7.01 9.08 -11.36
CA ASN A 187 6.57 10.23 -12.19
C ASN A 187 5.09 10.21 -12.60
N ASN A 188 4.44 9.06 -12.59
CA ASN A 188 3.03 8.89 -12.97
C ASN A 188 2.12 8.60 -11.76
N LEU A 189 2.66 8.68 -10.54
CA LEU A 189 1.90 8.52 -9.32
C LEU A 189 1.35 9.87 -8.88
N THR A 190 0.03 9.95 -8.79
CA THR A 190 -0.65 11.09 -8.18
C THR A 190 -0.93 10.76 -6.72
N TYR A 191 -0.46 11.62 -5.83
CA TYR A 191 -0.66 11.47 -4.38
C TYR A 191 -1.83 12.35 -3.93
N TYR A 192 -2.75 11.75 -3.18
CA TYR A 192 -3.88 12.43 -2.58
C TYR A 192 -3.73 12.42 -1.06
N ALA A 193 -3.58 13.59 -0.46
CA ALA A 193 -3.68 13.74 0.97
C ALA A 193 -5.15 13.60 1.42
N VAL A 194 -5.36 12.88 2.51
CA VAL A 194 -6.70 12.63 3.07
C VAL A 194 -6.85 13.37 4.40
N TYR A 195 -7.87 14.24 4.50
CA TYR A 195 -8.15 14.95 5.75
C TYR A 195 -8.72 14.00 6.83
N PRO A 196 -8.17 13.95 8.05
CA PRO A 196 -8.57 12.96 9.06
C PRO A 196 -10.02 13.03 9.53
N LYS A 197 -10.67 14.20 9.42
CA LYS A 197 -12.03 14.41 9.94
C LYS A 197 -13.11 14.24 8.88
N CYS A 198 -12.88 14.81 7.70
CA CYS A 198 -13.87 14.76 6.61
C CYS A 198 -13.58 13.72 5.54
N HIS A 199 -12.36 13.16 5.55
CA HIS A 199 -11.83 12.22 4.58
C HIS A 199 -11.85 12.72 3.14
N ALA A 200 -11.86 14.05 2.96
CA ALA A 200 -11.76 14.67 1.65
C ALA A 200 -10.33 14.51 1.09
N LEU A 201 -10.26 14.25 -0.21
CA LEU A 201 -9.02 14.06 -0.97
C LEU A 201 -8.52 15.39 -1.55
N PHE A 202 -7.23 15.65 -1.42
CA PHE A 202 -6.56 16.81 -2.00
C PHE A 202 -5.31 16.37 -2.75
N ASN A 203 -5.16 16.81 -4.00
CA ASN A 203 -3.98 16.50 -4.80
C ASN A 203 -2.74 17.18 -4.19
N HIS A 204 -1.70 16.39 -3.88
CA HIS A 204 -0.43 16.87 -3.33
C HIS A 204 0.38 17.75 -4.32
N GLU A 205 0.08 17.67 -5.62
CA GLU A 205 0.67 18.54 -6.64
C GLU A 205 0.18 20.00 -6.52
N SER A 206 -0.94 20.22 -5.81
CA SER A 206 -1.45 21.55 -5.48
C SER A 206 -1.03 21.94 -4.07
N PRO A 207 -0.86 23.25 -3.78
CA PRO A 207 -0.61 23.71 -2.41
C PRO A 207 -1.73 23.19 -1.51
N ILE A 208 -1.38 22.32 -0.57
CA ILE A 208 -2.37 21.78 0.35
C ILE A 208 -2.86 22.93 1.24
N PRO A 209 -4.17 23.21 1.26
CA PRO A 209 -4.72 24.26 2.12
C PRO A 209 -4.36 23.99 3.58
N SER A 210 -4.09 25.04 4.36
CA SER A 210 -3.86 24.91 5.80
C SER A 210 -5.10 24.43 6.57
N TYR A 211 -6.29 24.61 6.00
CA TYR A 211 -7.54 24.11 6.57
C TYR A 211 -8.47 23.54 5.49
N CYS A 212 -9.23 22.53 5.87
CA CYS A 212 -10.20 21.91 4.98
C CYS A 212 -11.40 22.83 4.74
N THR A 213 -11.64 23.18 3.47
CA THR A 213 -12.81 23.93 3.02
C THR A 213 -13.96 23.05 2.53
N THR A 214 -13.80 21.72 2.53
CA THR A 214 -14.82 20.80 2.03
C THR A 214 -16.08 20.84 2.89
N GLU A 215 -17.22 21.08 2.22
CA GLU A 215 -18.54 20.92 2.80
C GLU A 215 -18.96 19.45 2.72
N GLN A 216 -19.10 18.80 3.87
CA GLN A 216 -19.74 17.49 3.90
C GLN A 216 -21.25 17.70 3.71
N PHE A 217 -21.80 17.14 2.63
CA PHE A 217 -23.22 17.21 2.26
C PHE A 217 -23.72 18.64 1.91
N PRO A 218 -23.21 19.25 0.82
CA PRO A 218 -23.59 20.61 0.41
C PRO A 218 -25.10 20.78 0.17
N TYR A 219 -25.79 19.69 -0.17
CA TYR A 219 -27.23 19.69 -0.46
C TYR A 219 -28.12 19.26 0.71
N HIS A 220 -27.59 19.11 1.93
CA HIS A 220 -28.38 18.65 3.07
C HIS A 220 -29.52 19.64 3.41
N PRO A 221 -30.78 19.23 3.66
CA PRO A 221 -31.89 20.17 3.90
C PRO A 221 -31.66 21.15 5.07
N LEU A 222 -31.01 20.70 6.15
CA LEU A 222 -30.64 21.52 7.30
C LEU A 222 -29.30 22.26 7.08
N GLN A 223 -29.31 23.60 7.17
CA GLN A 223 -28.11 24.44 7.00
C GLN A 223 -27.01 24.11 8.01
N SER A 224 -27.36 23.75 9.25
CA SER A 224 -26.40 23.36 10.29
C SER A 224 -25.62 22.08 9.99
N LYS A 225 -26.07 21.29 9.00
CA LYS A 225 -25.42 20.07 8.53
C LYS A 225 -24.60 20.26 7.26
N ARG A 226 -24.60 21.46 6.67
CA ARG A 226 -23.74 21.85 5.54
C ARG A 226 -22.43 22.51 5.97
N ALA A 227 -22.05 22.37 7.25
CA ALA A 227 -20.87 23.06 7.78
C ALA A 227 -19.58 22.54 7.14
N CYS A 228 -18.69 23.46 6.76
CA CYS A 228 -17.34 23.13 6.29
C CYS A 228 -16.57 22.38 7.37
N CYS A 229 -15.70 21.46 6.94
CA CYS A 229 -14.89 20.65 7.84
C CYS A 229 -14.03 21.49 8.79
N ASN A 230 -13.35 22.52 8.24
CA ASN A 230 -12.45 23.44 8.93
C ASN A 230 -11.36 22.77 9.79
N THR A 231 -10.97 21.54 9.43
CA THR A 231 -9.88 20.85 10.12
C THR A 231 -8.56 21.44 9.68
N ASP A 232 -7.70 21.75 10.65
CA ASP A 232 -6.35 22.24 10.43
C ASP A 232 -5.45 21.07 9.99
N PHE A 233 -4.79 21.22 8.85
CA PHE A 233 -3.88 20.23 8.28
C PHE A 233 -2.52 20.21 8.97
N THR A 234 -2.15 21.28 9.68
CA THR A 234 -0.83 21.42 10.33
C THR A 234 -0.67 20.58 11.60
N VAL A 235 -1.76 19.99 12.08
CA VAL A 235 -1.81 19.29 13.39
C VAL A 235 -1.61 17.77 13.24
N SER A 236 -1.68 17.21 12.04
CA SER A 236 -1.49 15.77 11.82
C SER A 236 -0.88 15.48 10.45
N ILE A 237 0.02 14.48 10.39
CA ILE A 237 0.47 13.93 9.11
C ILE A 237 -0.77 13.33 8.41
N PRO A 238 -1.13 13.82 7.21
CA PRO A 238 -2.24 13.26 6.45
C PRO A 238 -1.95 11.81 6.08
N ARG A 239 -2.99 10.96 6.03
CA ARG A 239 -2.87 9.71 5.28
C ARG A 239 -2.80 10.06 3.79
N GLU A 240 -2.06 9.28 3.03
CA GLU A 240 -1.90 9.47 1.58
C GLU A 240 -2.50 8.29 0.83
N PHE A 241 -3.31 8.58 -0.18
CA PHE A 241 -3.78 7.61 -1.16
C PHE A 241 -3.09 7.87 -2.49
N VAL A 242 -2.64 6.80 -3.14
CA VAL A 242 -1.91 6.88 -4.40
C VAL A 242 -2.82 6.44 -5.53
N TYR A 243 -2.82 7.23 -6.61
CA TYR A 243 -3.42 6.85 -7.87
C TYR A 243 -2.32 6.71 -8.91
N ASN A 244 -2.40 5.63 -9.67
CA ASN A 244 -1.53 5.41 -10.81
C ASN A 244 -2.39 5.36 -12.08
N SER A 245 -2.05 6.18 -13.08
CA SER A 245 -2.78 6.20 -14.34
C SER A 245 -2.68 4.85 -15.05
N LEU A 246 -3.84 4.23 -15.30
CA LEU A 246 -3.91 2.97 -16.03
C LEU A 246 -3.24 3.08 -17.40
N LYS A 247 -3.54 4.16 -18.13
CA LYS A 247 -2.96 4.41 -19.45
C LYS A 247 -1.43 4.52 -19.37
N ALA A 248 -0.91 5.33 -18.45
CA ALA A 248 0.54 5.51 -18.32
C ALA A 248 1.25 4.22 -17.88
N SER A 249 0.61 3.43 -17.01
CA SER A 249 1.14 2.15 -16.58
C SER A 249 1.19 1.13 -17.72
N LEU A 250 0.13 1.02 -18.51
CA LEU A 250 0.12 0.13 -19.68
C LEU A 250 1.15 0.57 -20.73
N GLU A 251 1.26 1.86 -21.03
CA GLU A 251 2.28 2.37 -21.95
C GLU A 251 3.70 2.02 -21.49
N ARG A 252 3.98 2.16 -20.19
CA ARG A 252 5.29 1.82 -19.62
C ARG A 252 5.58 0.33 -19.70
N ILE A 253 4.60 -0.52 -19.40
CA ILE A 253 4.75 -1.98 -19.45
C ILE A 253 4.98 -2.44 -20.90
N VAL A 254 4.16 -1.98 -21.85
CA VAL A 254 4.27 -2.36 -23.26
C VAL A 254 5.59 -1.90 -23.89
N LYS A 255 6.16 -0.78 -23.42
CA LYS A 255 7.47 -0.28 -23.87
C LYS A 255 8.67 -1.07 -23.31
N ARG A 256 8.48 -1.97 -22.35
CA ARG A 256 9.58 -2.78 -21.82
C ARG A 256 10.10 -3.73 -22.92
N PRO A 257 11.42 -3.79 -23.15
CA PRO A 257 12.00 -4.79 -24.06
C PRO A 257 11.53 -6.20 -23.70
N GLY A 258 11.19 -7.02 -24.70
CA GLY A 258 10.74 -8.40 -24.51
C GLY A 258 9.33 -8.57 -23.93
N TYR A 259 8.63 -7.50 -23.54
CA TYR A 259 7.28 -7.63 -22.97
C TYR A 259 6.29 -8.28 -23.94
N MET A 260 6.30 -7.89 -25.21
CA MET A 260 5.35 -8.44 -26.19
C MET A 260 5.59 -9.93 -26.40
N ASP A 261 6.85 -10.36 -26.45
CA ASP A 261 7.21 -11.78 -26.58
C ASP A 261 6.75 -12.58 -25.35
N LEU A 262 6.97 -12.04 -24.14
CA LEU A 262 6.49 -12.62 -22.89
C LEU A 262 4.95 -12.69 -22.85
N ALA A 263 4.27 -11.63 -23.25
CA ALA A 263 2.81 -11.55 -23.25
C ALA A 263 2.16 -12.42 -24.34
N GLU A 264 2.89 -12.88 -25.35
CA GLU A 264 2.40 -13.81 -26.37
C GLU A 264 2.83 -15.25 -26.10
N SER A 265 3.81 -15.47 -25.20
CA SER A 265 4.37 -16.79 -24.86
C SER A 265 3.31 -17.80 -24.41
N TRP A 266 2.22 -17.34 -23.76
CA TRP A 266 1.15 -18.21 -23.25
C TRP A 266 0.43 -19.01 -24.34
N ARG A 267 0.46 -18.55 -25.61
CA ARG A 267 -0.20 -19.22 -26.75
C ARG A 267 0.53 -20.45 -27.26
N ASN A 268 1.86 -20.45 -27.15
CA ASN A 268 2.72 -21.49 -27.71
C ASN A 268 3.26 -22.43 -26.62
N ARG A 269 2.57 -22.53 -25.48
CA ARG A 269 2.97 -23.40 -24.38
C ARG A 269 2.60 -24.85 -24.68
N ASP A 270 3.53 -25.75 -24.43
CA ASP A 270 3.26 -27.18 -24.42
C ASP A 270 2.70 -27.57 -23.05
N VAL A 271 1.41 -27.89 -22.99
CA VAL A 271 0.70 -28.21 -21.76
C VAL A 271 0.11 -29.61 -21.89
N PRO A 272 0.49 -30.57 -21.02
CA PRO A 272 -0.14 -31.89 -20.96
C PRO A 272 -1.67 -31.79 -20.81
N SER A 273 -2.40 -32.60 -21.59
CA SER A 273 -3.86 -32.49 -21.72
C SER A 273 -4.67 -32.74 -20.44
N ASP A 274 -4.03 -33.28 -19.40
CA ASP A 274 -4.64 -33.66 -18.12
C ASP A 274 -4.24 -32.75 -16.95
N MET A 275 -3.48 -31.68 -17.20
CA MET A 275 -2.99 -30.77 -16.17
C MET A 275 -3.29 -29.30 -16.49
N LEU A 276 -3.55 -28.53 -15.44
CA LEU A 276 -3.77 -27.08 -15.52
C LEU A 276 -2.55 -26.38 -14.90
N PHE A 277 -1.84 -25.59 -15.69
CA PHE A 277 -0.62 -24.88 -15.27
C PHE A 277 -0.88 -23.40 -15.01
N ASP A 278 -1.82 -22.81 -15.74
CA ASP A 278 -2.22 -21.42 -15.61
C ASP A 278 -3.72 -21.22 -15.82
N ILE A 279 -4.19 -20.00 -15.60
CA ILE A 279 -5.60 -19.63 -15.65
C ILE A 279 -6.24 -19.95 -17.00
N TYR A 280 -5.51 -19.83 -18.11
CA TYR A 280 -6.00 -20.06 -19.48
C TYR A 280 -6.30 -21.50 -19.80
N ASP A 281 -5.75 -22.44 -19.03
CA ASP A 281 -5.98 -23.86 -19.25
C ASP A 281 -7.37 -24.26 -18.71
N GLY A 282 -7.99 -23.41 -17.89
CA GLY A 282 -9.31 -23.63 -17.33
C GLY A 282 -10.42 -23.67 -18.39
N ASN A 283 -11.39 -24.57 -18.20
CA ASN A 283 -12.51 -24.77 -19.14
C ASN A 283 -13.25 -23.49 -19.54
N VAL A 284 -13.39 -22.54 -18.62
CA VAL A 284 -14.06 -21.26 -18.87
C VAL A 284 -13.40 -20.48 -20.02
N TRP A 285 -12.07 -20.50 -20.12
CA TRP A 285 -11.36 -19.82 -21.20
C TRP A 285 -11.51 -20.56 -22.53
N ASN A 286 -11.54 -21.89 -22.51
CA ASN A 286 -11.85 -22.71 -23.68
C ASN A 286 -13.28 -22.48 -24.21
N GLU A 287 -14.19 -22.02 -23.36
CA GLU A 287 -15.53 -21.59 -23.79
C GLU A 287 -15.52 -20.16 -24.34
N PHE A 288 -14.79 -19.24 -23.71
CA PHE A 288 -14.68 -17.87 -24.20
C PHE A 288 -14.01 -17.78 -25.58
N THR A 289 -12.99 -18.58 -25.88
CA THR A 289 -12.34 -18.56 -27.21
C THR A 289 -13.27 -18.97 -28.35
N LYS A 290 -14.41 -19.60 -28.06
CA LYS A 290 -15.45 -19.94 -29.05
C LYS A 290 -16.35 -18.76 -29.39
N LEU A 291 -16.28 -17.66 -28.65
CA LEU A 291 -17.00 -16.42 -28.92
C LEU A 291 -16.13 -15.50 -29.80
N ASP A 292 -16.68 -15.00 -30.90
CA ASP A 292 -15.97 -14.08 -31.82
C ASP A 292 -15.39 -12.85 -31.10
N THR A 293 -16.03 -12.38 -30.01
CA THR A 293 -15.56 -11.23 -29.21
C THR A 293 -14.27 -11.51 -28.43
N PHE A 294 -14.00 -12.78 -28.13
CA PHE A 294 -12.81 -13.25 -27.41
C PHE A 294 -11.89 -14.07 -28.32
N SER A 295 -12.04 -13.89 -29.64
CA SER A 295 -11.12 -14.49 -30.60
C SER A 295 -9.68 -14.11 -30.19
N PRO A 296 -8.77 -15.09 -30.07
CA PRO A 296 -7.40 -14.90 -29.61
C PRO A 296 -6.55 -14.13 -30.63
N ASN A 297 -6.95 -12.90 -30.97
CA ASN A 297 -6.23 -11.99 -31.85
C ASN A 297 -4.86 -11.65 -31.25
N GLU A 298 -3.92 -11.30 -32.11
CA GLU A 298 -2.64 -10.70 -31.72
C GLU A 298 -2.90 -9.50 -30.79
N HIS A 299 -2.15 -9.41 -29.69
CA HIS A 299 -2.26 -8.34 -28.69
C HIS A 299 -3.51 -8.37 -27.80
N LEU A 300 -4.24 -9.50 -27.72
CA LEU A 300 -5.27 -9.68 -26.69
C LEU A 300 -4.63 -9.61 -25.29
N VAL A 301 -5.03 -8.60 -24.50
CA VAL A 301 -4.62 -8.47 -23.10
C VAL A 301 -5.76 -8.87 -22.16
N LEU A 302 -5.45 -9.79 -21.26
CA LEU A 302 -6.32 -10.37 -20.26
C LEU A 302 -5.95 -9.78 -18.90
N PHE A 303 -6.95 -9.32 -18.17
CA PHE A 303 -6.77 -8.70 -16.86
C PHE A 303 -7.57 -9.44 -15.79
N THR A 304 -6.99 -9.56 -14.60
CA THR A 304 -7.75 -9.80 -13.36
C THR A 304 -7.92 -8.48 -12.64
N LEU A 305 -9.16 -8.14 -12.30
CA LEU A 305 -9.48 -7.00 -11.44
C LEU A 305 -9.52 -7.46 -9.98
N ASN A 306 -8.60 -6.94 -9.17
CA ASN A 306 -8.55 -7.21 -7.75
C ASN A 306 -9.08 -6.00 -6.97
N ILE A 307 -9.83 -6.29 -5.91
CA ILE A 307 -10.39 -5.28 -5.00
C ILE A 307 -10.12 -5.75 -3.57
N ASP A 308 -9.34 -5.00 -2.82
CA ASP A 308 -9.00 -5.29 -1.42
C ASP A 308 -9.57 -4.21 -0.49
N TRP A 309 -10.31 -4.61 0.53
CA TRP A 309 -11.03 -3.70 1.42
C TRP A 309 -10.29 -3.52 2.75
N PHE A 310 -10.03 -2.28 3.13
CA PHE A 310 -9.40 -1.93 4.41
C PHE A 310 -10.13 -0.78 5.11
N GLU A 311 -9.95 -0.68 6.43
CA GLU A 311 -10.45 0.46 7.22
C GLU A 311 -9.34 1.52 7.32
N PRO A 312 -9.39 2.63 6.56
CA PRO A 312 -8.30 3.60 6.52
C PRO A 312 -8.19 4.44 7.80
N PHE A 313 -9.25 4.57 8.59
CA PHE A 313 -9.30 5.42 9.78
C PHE A 313 -10.01 4.71 10.91
N HIS A 314 -9.50 4.83 12.14
CA HIS A 314 -10.15 4.24 13.31
C HIS A 314 -11.58 4.76 13.50
N ASN A 315 -12.53 3.83 13.59
CA ASN A 315 -13.95 4.11 13.73
C ASN A 315 -14.57 4.77 12.49
N ALA A 316 -13.99 4.56 11.31
CA ALA A 316 -14.66 4.88 10.07
C ALA A 316 -15.93 4.02 9.95
N ASN A 317 -17.01 4.60 9.46
CA ASN A 317 -18.25 3.87 9.18
C ASN A 317 -18.28 3.32 7.74
N TYR A 318 -17.12 3.23 7.09
CA TYR A 318 -16.95 2.77 5.72
C TYR A 318 -15.57 2.13 5.54
N SER A 319 -15.45 1.28 4.53
CA SER A 319 -14.17 0.72 4.05
C SER A 319 -13.69 1.46 2.80
N CYS A 320 -12.38 1.48 2.62
CA CYS A 320 -11.74 1.85 1.35
C CYS A 320 -11.35 0.59 0.59
N GLY A 321 -11.50 0.62 -0.73
CA GLY A 321 -11.09 -0.45 -1.63
C GLY A 321 -9.84 -0.06 -2.41
N ALA A 322 -8.74 -0.79 -2.24
CA ALA A 322 -7.63 -0.74 -3.18
C ALA A 322 -8.00 -1.53 -4.44
N ILE A 323 -7.89 -0.88 -5.60
CA ILE A 323 -8.20 -1.50 -6.89
C ILE A 323 -6.89 -1.62 -7.68
N TYR A 324 -6.58 -2.83 -8.14
CA TYR A 324 -5.40 -3.09 -8.94
C TYR A 324 -5.67 -4.16 -10.01
N LEU A 325 -4.95 -4.07 -11.12
CA LEU A 325 -5.07 -4.97 -12.25
C LEU A 325 -3.84 -5.86 -12.35
N THR A 326 -4.07 -7.12 -12.67
CA THR A 326 -3.01 -8.08 -12.97
C THR A 326 -3.07 -8.43 -14.45
N ILE A 327 -1.94 -8.34 -15.16
CA ILE A 327 -1.84 -8.76 -16.57
C ILE A 327 -1.65 -10.27 -16.59
N ASN A 328 -2.69 -10.96 -17.01
CA ASN A 328 -2.73 -12.40 -16.99
C ASN A 328 -1.84 -13.01 -18.07
N ASN A 329 -1.58 -12.31 -19.19
CA ASN A 329 -0.85 -12.87 -20.34
C ASN A 329 0.59 -13.21 -20.02
N LEU A 330 1.14 -12.54 -19.01
CA LEU A 330 2.47 -12.80 -18.53
C LEU A 330 2.54 -14.18 -17.88
N PRO A 331 3.68 -14.89 -18.02
CA PRO A 331 3.96 -16.09 -17.26
C PRO A 331 3.77 -15.86 -15.76
N ARG A 332 3.39 -16.92 -15.04
CA ARG A 332 3.17 -16.85 -13.59
C ARG A 332 4.36 -16.24 -12.83
N SER A 333 5.60 -16.50 -13.27
CA SER A 333 6.80 -15.92 -12.66
C SER A 333 6.82 -14.39 -12.75
N GLU A 334 6.34 -13.82 -13.85
CA GLU A 334 6.44 -12.37 -14.14
C GLU A 334 5.19 -11.58 -13.71
N ARG A 335 4.06 -12.25 -13.49
CA ARG A 335 2.74 -11.63 -13.29
C ARG A 335 2.66 -10.68 -12.07
N PHE A 336 3.48 -10.91 -11.04
CA PHE A 336 3.49 -10.14 -9.79
C PHE A 336 4.85 -9.51 -9.47
N LYS A 337 5.72 -9.41 -10.47
CA LYS A 337 7.01 -8.72 -10.35
C LYS A 337 6.87 -7.23 -10.64
#